data_AF-A0A925Z2N6-F1
#
_entry.id   AF-A0A925Z2N6-F1
#
_cell.length_a   1.000
_cell.length_b   1.000
_cell.length_c   1.000
_cell.angle_alpha   90.00
_cell.angle_beta   90.00
_cell.angle_gamma   90.00
#
_symmetry.space_group_name_H-M   'P 1'
#
loop_
_entity.id
_entity.type
_entity.pdbx_description
1 polymer ?
#
loop_
_entity_poly.entity_id
_entity_poly.type
_entity_poly.pdbx_seq_one_letter_code
_entity_poly.pdbx_strand_id
1 'polypeptide(L)'
;MSKNSSRLSRRDILINAATLAGAAVLAPPFAQPLGAKPRFGANPFMFGVASGDPLPDGVVLWTRLGADLEDVETWGLAEPSYKLWWAIYDAETPGRAVAQGDAIAAREKGYAVHVEAGELQPGRRYTYRFWCGDEESPLGLTKTAPAAGSDAKLRFGFCSCSEYENEFFHAYRAMAEADLDFAVHLGDYIYESPYEHFRITRGRSTARRLRYDRYTDAM
;
A
#
# COMPACT_ATOMS: atom_id res chain seq x y z
N MET A 1 -44.22 53.39 9.68
CA MET A 1 -43.15 52.38 9.51
C MET A 1 -43.08 51.55 10.78
N SER A 2 -43.70 50.36 10.79
CA SER A 2 -43.66 49.45 11.95
C SER A 2 -42.95 48.17 11.54
N LYS A 3 -41.83 47.87 12.22
CA LYS A 3 -41.04 46.64 12.07
C LYS A 3 -41.73 45.52 12.85
N ASN A 4 -42.09 44.41 12.19
CA ASN A 4 -42.46 43.17 12.88
C ASN A 4 -41.31 42.17 12.74
N SER A 5 -40.63 41.87 13.85
CA SER A 5 -39.64 40.80 13.95
C SER A 5 -40.36 39.47 14.22
N SER A 6 -40.22 38.49 13.33
CA SER A 6 -40.66 37.11 13.58
C SER A 6 -39.75 36.47 14.64
N ARG A 7 -40.30 36.16 15.81
CA ARG A 7 -39.59 35.40 16.86
C ARG A 7 -39.74 33.92 16.55
N LEU A 8 -38.62 33.25 16.28
CA LEU A 8 -38.55 31.79 16.16
C LEU A 8 -39.04 31.16 17.47
N SER A 9 -39.98 30.21 17.37
CA SER A 9 -40.57 29.55 18.53
C SER A 9 -39.68 28.40 19.01
N ARG A 10 -39.67 28.13 20.32
CA ARG A 10 -38.97 26.97 20.92
C ARG A 10 -39.38 25.63 20.29
N ARG A 11 -40.60 25.55 19.74
CA ARG A 11 -41.09 24.37 18.99
C ARG A 11 -40.41 24.22 17.63
N ASP A 12 -40.12 25.31 16.93
CA ASP A 12 -39.41 25.28 15.65
C ASP A 12 -37.96 24.80 15.84
N ILE A 13 -37.35 25.17 16.97
CA ILE A 13 -35.99 24.71 17.34
C ILE A 13 -35.96 23.21 17.64
N LEU A 14 -36.96 22.68 18.35
CA LEU A 14 -37.02 21.25 18.69
C LEU A 14 -37.38 20.37 17.49
N ILE A 15 -38.24 20.85 16.59
CA ILE A 15 -38.60 20.13 15.36
C ILE A 15 -37.40 20.08 14.39
N ASN A 16 -36.62 21.16 14.30
CA ASN A 16 -35.41 21.19 13.48
C ASN A 16 -34.21 20.44 14.10
N ALA A 17 -34.19 20.25 15.43
CA ALA A 17 -33.16 19.43 16.08
C ALA A 17 -33.37 17.92 15.83
N ALA A 18 -34.63 17.47 15.72
CA ALA A 18 -34.95 16.07 15.49
C ALA A 18 -34.61 15.59 14.06
N THR A 19 -34.67 16.49 13.06
CA THR A 19 -34.32 16.17 11.67
C THR A 19 -32.80 16.03 11.45
N LEU A 20 -31.96 16.71 12.26
CA LEU A 20 -30.51 16.57 12.21
C LEU A 20 -30.00 15.26 12.83
N ALA A 21 -30.71 14.72 13.82
CA ALA A 21 -30.33 13.46 14.46
C ALA A 21 -30.57 12.23 13.56
N GLY A 22 -31.57 12.29 12.66
CA GLY A 22 -31.90 11.19 11.74
C GLY A 22 -30.92 11.02 10.56
N ALA A 23 -30.25 12.10 10.13
CA ALA A 23 -29.31 12.05 9.00
C ALA A 23 -27.95 11.43 9.36
N ALA A 24 -27.59 11.38 10.65
CA ALA A 24 -26.31 10.83 11.11
C ALA A 24 -26.25 9.29 11.02
N VAL A 25 -27.38 8.60 10.90
CA VAL A 25 -27.45 7.12 10.90
C VAL A 25 -27.09 6.51 9.53
N LEU A 26 -27.04 7.32 8.46
CA LEU A 26 -26.73 6.85 7.10
C LEU A 26 -25.33 7.26 6.61
N ALA A 27 -24.50 7.88 7.46
CA ALA A 27 -23.13 8.15 7.08
C ALA A 27 -22.39 6.80 6.96
N PRO A 28 -21.76 6.49 5.81
CA PRO A 28 -20.87 5.34 5.75
C PRO A 28 -19.80 5.49 6.84
N PRO A 29 -19.34 4.40 7.48
CA PRO A 29 -18.38 4.45 8.60
C PRO A 29 -17.03 5.11 8.26
N PHE A 30 -16.84 5.52 7.01
CA PHE A 30 -15.65 6.18 6.47
C PHE A 30 -15.92 7.61 5.97
N ALA A 31 -17.04 8.24 6.37
CA ALA A 31 -17.32 9.63 6.04
C ALA A 31 -16.33 10.55 6.77
N GLN A 32 -15.17 10.78 6.15
CA GLN A 32 -14.23 11.80 6.61
C GLN A 32 -14.88 13.19 6.49
N PRO A 33 -14.65 14.10 7.45
CA PRO A 33 -15.16 15.46 7.35
C PRO A 33 -14.70 16.10 6.04
N LEU A 34 -15.63 16.71 5.31
CA LEU A 34 -15.32 17.45 4.08
C LEU A 34 -14.24 18.52 4.37
N GLY A 35 -13.05 18.34 3.80
CA GLY A 35 -12.09 19.42 3.59
C GLY A 35 -10.80 19.41 4.41
N ALA A 36 -10.63 18.50 5.38
CA ALA A 36 -9.35 18.37 6.08
C ALA A 36 -8.49 17.29 5.39
N LYS A 37 -7.46 17.69 4.65
CA LYS A 37 -6.43 16.76 4.20
C LYS A 37 -5.65 16.25 5.41
N PRO A 38 -5.35 14.94 5.50
CA PRO A 38 -4.45 14.44 6.53
C PRO A 38 -3.08 15.11 6.39
N ARG A 39 -2.45 15.42 7.52
CA ARG A 39 -1.09 15.93 7.59
C ARG A 39 -0.22 14.89 8.26
N PHE A 40 0.93 14.63 7.68
CA PHE A 40 1.90 13.68 8.20
C PHE A 40 3.16 14.40 8.64
N GLY A 41 3.83 13.91 9.68
CA GLY A 41 5.13 14.42 10.10
C GLY A 41 6.27 14.03 9.16
N ALA A 42 6.08 12.94 8.42
CA ALA A 42 6.95 12.43 7.36
C ALA A 42 6.07 11.71 6.32
N ASN A 43 6.62 11.47 5.12
CA ASN A 43 5.88 10.80 4.05
C ASN A 43 5.44 9.38 4.50
N PRO A 44 4.14 9.07 4.48
CA PRO A 44 3.60 7.82 5.02
C PRO A 44 3.74 6.62 4.08
N PHE A 45 4.30 6.78 2.87
CA PHE A 45 4.51 5.67 1.92
C PHE A 45 5.85 4.95 2.16
N MET A 46 6.20 4.70 3.44
CA MET A 46 7.49 4.11 3.82
C MET A 46 7.68 2.67 3.31
N PHE A 47 6.59 1.95 3.06
CA PHE A 47 6.59 0.59 2.50
C PHE A 47 6.62 0.58 0.96
N GLY A 48 6.63 1.75 0.33
CA GLY A 48 6.61 1.90 -1.12
C GLY A 48 5.30 1.45 -1.77
N VAL A 49 5.43 0.93 -2.98
CA VAL A 49 4.32 0.46 -3.82
C VAL A 49 4.68 -0.86 -4.49
N ALA A 50 3.67 -1.64 -4.83
CA ALA A 50 3.82 -2.87 -5.60
C ALA A 50 2.66 -3.04 -6.58
N SER A 51 2.85 -3.88 -7.59
CA SER A 51 1.78 -4.34 -8.46
C SER A 51 1.93 -5.83 -8.71
N GLY A 52 0.82 -6.54 -8.92
CA GLY A 52 0.80 -7.98 -9.10
C GLY A 52 -0.41 -8.47 -9.88
N ASP A 53 -0.47 -9.79 -10.07
CA ASP A 53 -1.55 -10.50 -10.76
C ASP A 53 -1.98 -9.84 -12.09
N PRO A 54 -1.05 -9.66 -13.04
CA PRO A 54 -1.36 -9.00 -14.29
C PRO A 54 -2.31 -9.86 -15.14
N LEU A 55 -3.43 -9.26 -15.53
CA LEU A 55 -4.35 -9.75 -16.55
C LEU A 55 -4.10 -9.01 -17.87
N PRO A 56 -4.64 -9.51 -19.01
CA PRO A 56 -4.55 -8.78 -20.26
C PRO A 56 -5.16 -7.37 -20.20
N ASP A 57 -6.18 -7.19 -19.37
CA ASP A 57 -6.94 -5.94 -19.28
C ASP A 57 -6.86 -5.27 -17.91
N GLY A 58 -5.99 -5.75 -17.01
CA GLY A 58 -5.91 -5.19 -15.67
C GLY A 58 -4.71 -5.65 -14.85
N VAL A 59 -4.59 -5.07 -13.66
CA VAL A 59 -3.53 -5.36 -12.70
C VAL A 59 -3.98 -5.00 -11.29
N VAL A 60 -3.43 -5.69 -10.28
CA VAL A 60 -3.57 -5.28 -8.88
C VAL A 60 -2.49 -4.26 -8.53
N LEU A 61 -2.87 -3.11 -7.98
CA LEU A 61 -1.97 -2.14 -7.37
C LEU A 61 -2.02 -2.24 -5.85
N TRP A 62 -0.88 -2.10 -5.20
CA TRP A 62 -0.72 -2.22 -3.76
C TRP A 62 0.13 -1.08 -3.18
N THR A 63 -0.24 -0.64 -1.99
CA THR A 63 0.61 0.17 -1.11
C THR A 63 0.17 -0.02 0.34
N ARG A 64 0.97 0.49 1.29
CA ARG A 64 0.64 0.52 2.71
C ARG A 64 1.12 1.84 3.31
N LEU A 65 0.26 2.47 4.10
CA LEU A 65 0.65 3.64 4.87
C LEU A 65 1.34 3.23 6.19
N GLY A 66 2.37 3.99 6.56
CA GLY A 66 3.06 3.92 7.85
C GLY A 66 4.09 5.05 7.96
N ALA A 67 4.29 5.53 9.17
CA ALA A 67 5.24 6.59 9.52
C ALA A 67 6.27 6.14 10.57
N ASP A 68 6.01 5.03 11.27
CA ASP A 68 6.88 4.49 12.31
C ASP A 68 6.85 2.94 12.27
N LEU A 69 8.02 2.31 12.28
CA LEU A 69 8.16 0.85 12.29
C LEU A 69 8.11 0.26 13.71
N GLU A 70 8.36 1.07 14.74
CA GLU A 70 8.36 0.61 16.13
C GLU A 70 6.92 0.49 16.68
N ASP A 71 6.00 1.33 16.22
CA ASP A 71 4.57 1.21 16.51
C ASP A 71 3.89 0.26 15.51
N VAL A 72 3.88 -1.04 15.82
CA VAL A 72 3.25 -2.06 14.96
C VAL A 72 1.71 -2.07 15.01
N GLU A 73 1.09 -1.41 15.99
CA GLU A 73 -0.37 -1.37 16.14
C GLU A 73 -0.97 -0.30 15.22
N THR A 74 -0.36 0.88 15.18
CA THR A 74 -0.86 2.01 14.38
C THR A 74 0.04 2.40 13.22
N TRP A 75 1.27 1.89 13.15
CA TRP A 75 2.30 2.30 12.19
C TRP A 75 2.59 3.81 12.26
N GLY A 76 2.45 4.41 13.44
CA GLY A 76 2.60 5.85 13.66
C GLY A 76 1.46 6.70 13.07
N LEU A 77 0.29 6.11 12.81
CA LEU A 77 -0.86 6.78 12.19
C LEU A 77 -2.00 7.02 13.19
N ALA A 78 -2.38 8.30 13.33
CA ALA A 78 -3.36 8.73 14.33
C ALA A 78 -4.80 8.24 14.01
N GLU A 79 -5.21 8.32 12.75
CA GLU A 79 -6.60 8.11 12.35
C GLU A 79 -6.89 6.62 12.06
N PRO A 80 -8.12 6.15 12.30
CA PRO A 80 -8.49 4.75 12.03
C PRO A 80 -8.52 4.42 10.54
N SER A 81 -8.66 5.43 9.67
CA SER A 81 -8.57 5.24 8.22
C SER A 81 -8.14 6.51 7.51
N TYR A 82 -7.57 6.34 6.33
CA TYR A 82 -7.15 7.41 5.43
C TYR A 82 -7.71 7.17 4.03
N LYS A 83 -8.24 8.22 3.41
CA LYS A 83 -8.61 8.20 2.00
C LYS A 83 -7.35 8.39 1.14
N LEU A 84 -7.16 7.51 0.18
CA LEU A 84 -6.15 7.61 -0.86
C LEU A 84 -6.81 7.90 -2.20
N TRP A 85 -6.08 8.59 -3.06
CA TRP A 85 -6.38 8.67 -4.49
C TRP A 85 -5.28 7.94 -5.25
N TRP A 86 -5.61 7.28 -6.35
CA TRP A 86 -4.66 6.56 -7.20
C TRP A 86 -4.92 6.84 -8.67
N ALA A 87 -3.87 6.75 -9.48
CA ALA A 87 -3.96 6.90 -10.93
C ALA A 87 -2.92 6.04 -11.66
N ILE A 88 -3.30 5.60 -12.85
CA ILE A 88 -2.48 4.88 -13.82
C ILE A 88 -2.33 5.74 -15.07
N TYR A 89 -1.13 5.76 -15.64
CA TYR A 89 -0.78 6.47 -16.86
C TYR A 89 -0.07 5.53 -17.83
N ASP A 90 -0.27 5.71 -19.13
CA ASP A 90 0.52 5.03 -20.15
C ASP A 90 2.00 5.42 -19.99
N ALA A 91 2.89 4.43 -19.90
CA ALA A 91 4.30 4.68 -19.62
C ALA A 91 5.05 5.28 -20.82
N GLU A 92 4.57 5.04 -22.04
CA GLU A 92 5.20 5.52 -23.29
C GLU A 92 4.62 6.86 -23.73
N THR A 93 3.36 7.12 -23.40
CA THR A 93 2.63 8.36 -23.70
C THR A 93 2.02 8.98 -22.45
N PRO A 94 2.85 9.48 -21.50
CA PRO A 94 2.34 10.10 -20.29
C PRO A 94 1.43 11.28 -20.62
N GLY A 95 0.25 11.29 -20.02
CA GLY A 95 -0.77 12.30 -20.29
C GLY A 95 -1.90 12.23 -19.28
N ARG A 96 -3.14 12.14 -19.75
CA ARG A 96 -4.30 11.91 -18.88
C ARG A 96 -4.22 10.51 -18.28
N ALA A 97 -4.63 10.38 -17.02
CA ALA A 97 -4.77 9.07 -16.39
C ALA A 97 -5.72 8.18 -17.22
N VAL A 98 -5.29 6.94 -17.47
CA VAL A 98 -6.08 5.92 -18.18
C VAL A 98 -7.04 5.21 -17.25
N ALA A 99 -6.70 5.13 -15.96
CA ALA A 99 -7.57 4.68 -14.89
C ALA A 99 -7.20 5.47 -13.62
N GLN A 100 -8.19 5.77 -12.77
CA GLN A 100 -7.99 6.47 -11.51
C GLN A 100 -9.17 6.21 -10.58
N GLY A 101 -8.94 6.38 -9.28
CA GLY A 101 -10.01 6.18 -8.31
C GLY A 101 -9.59 6.54 -6.89
N ASP A 102 -10.53 6.34 -5.98
CA ASP A 102 -10.30 6.46 -4.55
C ASP A 102 -10.07 5.07 -3.94
N ALA A 103 -9.31 5.02 -2.85
CA ALA A 103 -9.14 3.84 -2.01
C ALA A 103 -9.11 4.22 -0.52
N ILE A 104 -9.28 3.25 0.38
CA ILE A 104 -9.28 3.48 1.82
C ILE A 104 -8.23 2.58 2.47
N ALA A 105 -7.25 3.18 3.12
CA ALA A 105 -6.30 2.50 4.01
C ALA A 105 -6.89 2.48 5.42
N ALA A 106 -7.33 1.32 5.90
CA ALA A 106 -7.96 1.18 7.20
C ALA A 106 -7.07 0.42 8.19
N ARG A 107 -7.08 0.83 9.47
CA ARG A 107 -6.24 0.25 10.53
C ARG A 107 -6.45 -1.25 10.67
N GLU A 108 -7.69 -1.73 10.56
CA GLU A 108 -8.04 -3.15 10.65
C GLU A 108 -7.44 -4.01 9.52
N LYS A 109 -6.96 -3.38 8.44
CA LYS A 109 -6.21 -4.01 7.34
C LYS A 109 -4.73 -3.64 7.36
N GLY A 110 -4.22 -3.17 8.50
CA GLY A 110 -2.84 -2.70 8.65
C GLY A 110 -2.51 -1.49 7.77
N TYR A 111 -3.51 -0.69 7.38
CA TYR A 111 -3.40 0.42 6.43
C TYR A 111 -2.89 0.02 5.03
N ALA A 112 -3.02 -1.26 4.66
CA ALA A 112 -2.75 -1.72 3.31
C ALA A 112 -3.93 -1.42 2.37
N VAL A 113 -3.61 -1.11 1.12
CA VAL A 113 -4.56 -0.84 0.04
C VAL A 113 -4.28 -1.80 -1.10
N HIS A 114 -5.35 -2.38 -1.64
CA HIS A 114 -5.35 -3.19 -2.85
C HIS A 114 -6.38 -2.60 -3.81
N VAL A 115 -5.97 -2.36 -5.06
CA VAL A 115 -6.83 -1.81 -6.11
C VAL A 115 -6.75 -2.73 -7.31
N GLU A 116 -7.88 -3.27 -7.74
CA GLU A 116 -8.00 -3.94 -9.04
C GLU A 116 -8.29 -2.90 -10.11
N ALA A 117 -7.26 -2.54 -10.89
CA ALA A 117 -7.40 -1.58 -11.97
C ALA A 117 -7.60 -2.31 -13.29
N GLY A 118 -8.77 -2.11 -13.92
CA GLY A 118 -9.15 -2.71 -15.19
C GLY A 118 -9.16 -1.72 -16.36
N GLU A 119 -9.74 -2.16 -17.47
CA GLU A 119 -9.87 -1.39 -18.73
C GLU A 119 -8.53 -0.97 -19.35
N LEU A 120 -7.47 -1.72 -19.05
CA LEU A 120 -6.14 -1.51 -19.60
C LEU A 120 -5.97 -2.28 -20.91
N GLN A 121 -5.04 -1.82 -21.75
CA GLN A 121 -4.67 -2.56 -22.96
C GLN A 121 -3.65 -3.68 -22.64
N PRO A 122 -3.72 -4.85 -23.32
CA PRO A 122 -2.80 -5.97 -23.12
C PRO A 122 -1.35 -5.70 -23.49
N GLY A 123 -0.43 -6.35 -22.77
CA GLY A 123 1.01 -6.35 -23.04
C GLY A 123 1.68 -4.98 -22.90
N ARG A 124 1.05 -4.02 -22.23
CA ARG A 124 1.50 -2.62 -22.14
C ARG A 124 2.10 -2.30 -20.79
N ARG A 125 3.10 -1.40 -20.80
CA ARG A 125 3.68 -0.82 -19.59
C ARG A 125 2.88 0.40 -19.16
N TYR A 126 2.62 0.49 -17.86
CA TYR A 126 1.96 1.62 -17.23
C TYR A 126 2.75 2.10 -16.02
N THR A 127 2.68 3.39 -15.75
CA THR A 127 3.14 3.95 -14.48
C THR A 127 1.94 4.22 -13.59
N TYR A 128 2.12 4.13 -12.27
CA TYR A 128 1.05 4.39 -11.32
C TYR A 128 1.58 5.03 -10.04
N ARG A 129 0.69 5.69 -9.30
CA ARG A 129 1.02 6.38 -8.05
C ARG A 129 -0.20 6.48 -7.14
N PHE A 130 0.06 6.59 -5.85
CA PHE A 130 -0.93 6.86 -4.81
C PHE A 130 -0.66 8.22 -4.15
N TRP A 131 -1.73 8.85 -3.69
CA TRP A 131 -1.71 10.10 -2.94
C TRP A 131 -2.54 9.96 -1.66
N CYS A 132 -2.04 10.53 -0.57
CA CYS A 132 -2.80 10.69 0.66
C CYS A 132 -2.60 12.10 1.21
N GLY A 133 -3.65 12.93 1.17
CA GLY A 133 -3.52 14.36 1.49
C GLY A 133 -2.65 15.09 0.46
N ASP A 134 -1.47 15.54 0.90
CA ASP A 134 -0.46 16.19 0.05
C ASP A 134 0.77 15.30 -0.21
N GLU A 135 0.78 14.08 0.36
CA GLU A 135 1.89 13.14 0.22
C GLU A 135 1.70 12.24 -1.00
N GLU A 136 2.81 11.91 -1.65
CA GLU A 136 2.84 11.04 -2.81
C GLU A 136 3.67 9.78 -2.54
N SER A 137 3.22 8.65 -3.07
CA SER A 137 4.02 7.43 -3.10
C SER A 137 5.17 7.55 -4.10
N PRO A 138 6.20 6.66 -4.02
CA PRO A 138 7.08 6.42 -5.16
C PRO A 138 6.28 6.10 -6.44
N LEU A 139 6.87 6.37 -7.60
CA LEU A 139 6.28 5.99 -8.88
C LEU A 139 6.45 4.48 -9.08
N GLY A 140 5.33 3.78 -9.29
CA GLY A 140 5.34 2.38 -9.68
C GLY A 140 5.38 2.21 -11.19
N LEU A 141 5.99 1.10 -11.64
CA LEU A 141 5.93 0.61 -13.02
C LEU A 141 5.26 -0.76 -13.00
N THR A 142 4.36 -1.01 -13.94
CA THR A 142 3.68 -2.29 -14.09
C THR A 142 3.48 -2.64 -15.57
N LYS A 143 3.12 -3.88 -15.86
CA LYS A 143 2.85 -4.36 -17.21
C LYS A 143 1.66 -5.32 -17.20
N THR A 144 0.67 -5.08 -18.05
CA THR A 144 -0.44 -6.02 -18.26
C THR A 144 0.04 -7.28 -18.99
N ALA A 145 -0.62 -8.41 -18.76
CA ALA A 145 -0.30 -9.64 -19.47
C ALA A 145 -0.56 -9.46 -20.99
N PRO A 146 0.15 -10.20 -21.85
CA PRO A 146 -0.20 -10.25 -23.27
C PRO A 146 -1.64 -10.74 -23.49
N ALA A 147 -2.22 -10.41 -24.64
CA ALA A 147 -3.52 -10.96 -25.01
C ALA A 147 -3.50 -12.50 -25.02
N ALA A 148 -4.61 -13.11 -24.59
CA ALA A 148 -4.74 -14.56 -24.60
C ALA A 148 -4.52 -15.13 -26.01
N GLY A 149 -3.70 -16.17 -26.12
CA GLY A 149 -3.34 -16.79 -27.40
C GLY A 149 -2.28 -16.03 -28.22
N SER A 150 -1.73 -14.93 -27.70
CA SER A 150 -0.58 -14.27 -28.34
C SER A 150 0.70 -15.13 -28.25
N ASP A 151 1.60 -14.93 -29.21
CA ASP A 151 2.93 -15.55 -29.29
C ASP A 151 4.02 -14.66 -28.65
N ALA A 152 3.62 -13.76 -27.76
CA ALA A 152 4.51 -12.83 -27.09
C ALA A 152 5.60 -13.57 -26.30
N LYS A 153 6.85 -13.15 -26.46
CA LYS A 153 7.97 -13.66 -25.66
C LYS A 153 7.93 -13.01 -24.28
N LEU A 154 8.09 -13.82 -23.24
CA LEU A 154 8.12 -13.37 -21.85
C LEU A 154 9.51 -13.59 -21.24
N ARG A 155 9.96 -12.59 -20.49
CA ARG A 155 11.16 -12.61 -19.64
C ARG A 155 10.70 -12.41 -18.21
N PHE A 156 10.93 -13.37 -17.33
CA PHE A 156 10.59 -13.21 -15.91
C PHE A 156 11.76 -13.60 -15.03
N GLY A 157 11.84 -12.95 -13.87
CA GLY A 157 12.75 -13.32 -12.79
C GLY A 157 11.99 -14.09 -11.71
N PHE A 158 12.69 -14.92 -10.95
CA PHE A 158 12.12 -15.51 -9.76
C PHE A 158 13.09 -15.47 -8.58
N CYS A 159 12.53 -15.46 -7.38
CA CYS A 159 13.27 -15.48 -6.12
C CYS A 159 12.48 -16.24 -5.03
N SER A 160 13.16 -16.62 -3.96
CA SER A 160 12.60 -17.26 -2.77
C SER A 160 13.54 -17.05 -1.59
N CYS A 161 13.09 -17.41 -0.39
CA CYS A 161 13.94 -17.49 0.81
C CYS A 161 14.65 -16.17 1.14
N SER A 162 13.85 -15.13 1.41
CA SER A 162 14.33 -13.76 1.65
C SER A 162 14.61 -13.48 3.12
N GLU A 163 15.43 -14.31 3.76
CA GLU A 163 15.79 -14.17 5.17
C GLU A 163 16.51 -12.83 5.41
N TYR A 164 15.89 -11.97 6.21
CA TYR A 164 16.34 -10.61 6.47
C TYR A 164 17.63 -10.58 7.29
N GLU A 165 17.80 -11.53 8.21
CA GLU A 165 18.96 -11.55 9.12
C GLU A 165 20.22 -12.15 8.50
N ASN A 166 20.12 -12.81 7.33
CA ASN A 166 21.23 -13.57 6.74
C ASN A 166 22.15 -12.70 5.87
N GLU A 167 21.59 -11.94 4.91
CA GLU A 167 22.38 -11.17 3.93
C GLU A 167 21.61 -9.94 3.38
N PHE A 168 22.32 -9.04 2.67
CA PHE A 168 21.71 -7.91 1.97
C PHE A 168 20.95 -8.34 0.71
N PHE A 169 19.90 -7.60 0.37
CA PHE A 169 19.01 -7.87 -0.77
C PHE A 169 19.59 -7.45 -2.14
N HIS A 170 20.85 -7.75 -2.42
CA HIS A 170 21.49 -7.42 -3.70
C HIS A 170 20.83 -8.10 -4.91
N ALA A 171 20.29 -9.30 -4.74
CA ALA A 171 19.56 -10.01 -5.78
C ALA A 171 18.30 -9.24 -6.21
N TYR A 172 17.59 -8.61 -5.26
CA TYR A 172 16.43 -7.76 -5.56
C TYR A 172 16.82 -6.54 -6.40
N ARG A 173 17.95 -5.89 -6.09
CA ARG A 173 18.47 -4.79 -6.93
C ARG A 173 18.77 -5.27 -8.36
N ALA A 174 19.45 -6.41 -8.50
CA ALA A 174 19.76 -6.96 -9.82
C ALA A 174 18.49 -7.32 -10.61
N MET A 175 17.46 -7.84 -9.95
CA MET A 175 16.15 -8.08 -10.59
C MET A 175 15.45 -6.77 -11.00
N ALA A 176 15.50 -5.73 -10.17
CA ALA A 176 14.90 -4.43 -10.46
C ALA A 176 15.58 -3.70 -11.63
N GLU A 177 16.88 -3.93 -11.84
CA GLU A 177 17.67 -3.37 -12.95
C GLU A 177 17.56 -4.20 -14.25
N ALA A 178 17.03 -5.41 -14.17
CA ALA A 178 16.89 -6.30 -15.33
C ALA A 178 15.64 -5.95 -16.16
N ASP A 179 15.74 -6.13 -17.48
CA ASP A 179 14.57 -6.03 -18.38
C ASP A 179 13.72 -7.30 -18.27
N LEU A 180 12.77 -7.26 -17.34
CA LEU A 180 11.79 -8.30 -17.04
C LEU A 180 10.37 -7.81 -17.32
N ASP A 181 9.49 -8.71 -17.71
CA ASP A 181 8.06 -8.48 -17.86
C ASP A 181 7.33 -8.59 -16.52
N PHE A 182 7.76 -9.51 -15.64
CA PHE A 182 7.27 -9.69 -14.28
C PHE A 182 8.30 -10.45 -13.43
N ALA A 183 8.07 -10.46 -12.11
CA ALA A 183 8.82 -11.26 -11.15
C ALA A 183 7.90 -12.21 -10.39
N VAL A 184 8.43 -13.36 -9.98
CA VAL A 184 7.71 -14.35 -9.17
C VAL A 184 8.46 -14.62 -7.88
N HIS A 185 7.79 -14.49 -6.73
CA HIS A 185 8.33 -14.94 -5.46
C HIS A 185 7.74 -16.32 -5.12
N LEU A 186 8.60 -17.33 -4.91
CA LEU A 186 8.19 -18.74 -4.81
C LEU A 186 7.90 -19.22 -3.39
N GLY A 187 8.11 -18.38 -2.38
CA GLY A 187 7.83 -18.70 -0.98
C GLY A 187 8.93 -18.20 -0.06
N ASP A 188 8.65 -18.23 1.24
CA ASP A 188 9.55 -17.77 2.29
C ASP A 188 9.96 -16.29 2.08
N TYR A 189 8.96 -15.43 1.88
CA TYR A 189 9.18 -13.98 1.78
C TYR A 189 9.58 -13.39 3.13
N ILE A 190 9.00 -13.92 4.20
CA ILE A 190 9.35 -13.63 5.58
C ILE A 190 9.68 -14.94 6.30
N TYR A 191 10.44 -14.83 7.38
CA TYR A 191 10.71 -15.89 8.33
C TYR A 191 10.20 -15.47 9.72
N GLU A 192 9.65 -16.44 10.45
CA GLU A 192 9.07 -16.25 11.79
C GLU A 192 10.06 -16.52 12.92
N SER A 193 11.15 -17.23 12.61
CA SER A 193 12.17 -17.64 13.56
C SER A 193 13.43 -16.77 13.42
N PRO A 194 14.09 -16.40 14.53
CA PRO A 194 15.40 -15.75 14.44
C PRO A 194 16.42 -16.71 13.81
N TYR A 195 17.37 -16.15 13.08
CA TYR A 195 18.36 -16.89 12.32
C TYR A 195 19.29 -17.69 13.25
N GLU A 196 19.14 -19.01 13.27
CA GLU A 196 20.09 -19.90 13.92
C GLU A 196 21.33 -20.08 13.03
N HIS A 197 22.47 -19.53 13.48
CA HIS A 197 23.74 -19.63 12.77
C HIS A 197 24.26 -21.09 12.78
N PHE A 198 23.89 -21.91 11.81
CA PHE A 198 24.51 -23.22 11.59
C PHE A 198 25.89 -23.03 10.95
N ARG A 199 26.92 -22.89 11.78
CA ARG A 199 28.30 -23.06 11.31
C ARG A 199 28.48 -24.51 10.87
N ILE A 200 28.42 -24.77 9.56
CA ILE A 200 28.91 -26.02 8.98
C ILE A 200 30.43 -26.02 9.15
N THR A 201 30.89 -26.57 10.27
CA THR A 201 32.30 -26.90 10.44
C THR A 201 32.57 -28.06 9.49
N ARG A 202 33.33 -27.83 8.42
CA ARG A 202 33.78 -28.91 7.52
C ARG A 202 34.67 -29.84 8.35
N GLY A 203 34.08 -30.91 8.89
CA GLY A 203 34.77 -31.92 9.70
C GLY A 203 34.11 -32.17 11.04
N ARG A 204 33.40 -33.31 11.11
CA ARG A 204 32.76 -33.95 12.26
C ARG A 204 31.43 -33.35 12.74
N SER A 205 30.43 -34.21 12.66
CA SER A 205 29.07 -34.09 13.15
C SER A 205 29.01 -33.83 14.66
N THR A 206 28.94 -32.57 15.06
CA THR A 206 28.24 -32.13 16.28
C THR A 206 27.74 -30.71 16.07
N ALA A 207 26.45 -30.56 15.75
CA ALA A 207 25.80 -29.26 15.81
C ALA A 207 25.72 -28.83 17.28
N ARG A 208 26.52 -27.82 17.67
CA ARG A 208 26.43 -27.22 19.00
C ARG A 208 25.61 -25.93 18.90
N ARG A 209 24.46 -25.92 19.58
CA ARG A 209 23.63 -24.73 19.78
C ARG A 209 24.47 -23.63 20.45
N LEU A 210 24.66 -22.50 19.78
CA LEU A 210 25.21 -21.29 20.38
C LEU A 210 24.05 -20.31 20.56
N ARG A 211 23.80 -19.89 21.81
CA ARG A 211 22.85 -18.82 22.11
C ARG A 211 23.47 -17.47 21.77
N TYR A 212 22.65 -16.60 21.21
CA TYR A 212 22.97 -15.24 20.81
C TYR A 212 22.94 -14.31 22.03
N ASP A 213 24.01 -14.30 22.84
CA ASP A 213 24.09 -13.43 24.03
C ASP A 213 25.11 -12.28 23.89
N ARG A 214 25.58 -11.93 22.68
CA ARG A 214 26.63 -10.88 22.54
C ARG A 214 26.50 -9.96 21.33
N TYR A 215 25.41 -9.19 21.24
CA TYR A 215 25.38 -7.99 20.40
C TYR A 215 24.99 -6.70 21.12
N THR A 216 24.71 -6.72 22.43
CA THR A 216 24.31 -5.52 23.20
C THR A 216 25.45 -4.79 23.91
N ASP A 217 26.70 -5.26 23.84
CA ASP A 217 27.84 -4.62 24.55
C ASP A 217 28.77 -3.80 23.63
N ALA A 218 28.29 -3.39 22.45
CA ALA A 218 29.03 -2.48 21.59
C ALA A 218 28.11 -1.53 20.81
N MET A 219 27.43 -0.64 21.52
CA MET A 219 27.12 0.74 21.10
C MET A 219 27.07 1.65 22.32
#